data_AF-A0A963B9B7-F1
#
_entry.id   AF-A0A963B9B7-F1
#
_cell.length_a   1.000
_cell.length_b   1.000
_cell.length_c   1.000
_cell.angle_alpha   90.00
_cell.angle_beta   90.00
_cell.angle_gamma   90.00
#
_symmetry.space_group_name_H-M   'P 1'
#
loop_
_entity.id
_entity.type
_entity.pdbx_description
1 polymer ?
#
loop_
_entity_poly.entity_id
_entity_poly.type
_entity_poly.pdbx_seq_one_letter_code
_entity_poly.pdbx_strand_id
1 'polypeptide(L)' 'MNLAGFCRNCLSKWYKAAADAQGVELSKERAEEAVYGMSYGEWKKMYQQEATPEQLEKFEQTKPLHAKISGHT' A
#
# COMPACT_ATOMS: atom_id res chain seq x y z
N MET A 1 -4.73 7.02 -2.53
CA MET A 1 -5.98 6.30 -2.20
C MET A 1 -7.24 7.06 -2.63
N ASN A 2 -7.23 8.40 -2.68
CA ASN A 2 -8.43 9.24 -2.92
C ASN A 2 -9.06 9.20 -4.32
N LEU A 3 -8.49 8.47 -5.28
CA LEU A 3 -8.94 8.47 -6.68
C LEU A 3 -9.14 7.06 -7.22
N ALA A 4 -8.04 6.30 -7.34
CA ALA A 4 -8.05 5.01 -8.05
C ALA A 4 -8.40 3.82 -7.15
N GLY A 5 -8.74 4.03 -5.87
CA GLY A 5 -9.00 2.95 -4.93
C GLY A 5 -7.76 2.16 -4.48
N PHE A 6 -6.58 2.39 -5.05
CA PHE A 6 -5.33 1.75 -4.59
C PHE A 6 -4.13 2.71 -4.57
N CYS A 7 -3.02 2.27 -3.98
CA CYS A 7 -1.74 2.94 -3.99
C CYS A 7 -0.59 1.91 -3.93
N ARG A 8 0.66 2.39 -3.82
CA ARG A 8 1.85 1.52 -3.72
C ARG A 8 1.73 0.47 -2.60
N ASN A 9 1.22 0.84 -1.42
CA ASN A 9 0.99 -0.11 -0.32
C ASN A 9 0.02 -1.25 -0.70
N CYS A 10 -1.00 -0.97 -1.52
CA CYS A 10 -1.90 -2.01 -2.01
C CYS A 10 -1.17 -2.97 -2.96
N LEU A 11 -0.29 -2.46 -3.81
CA LEU A 11 0.56 -3.28 -4.68
C LEU A 11 1.46 -4.20 -3.85
N SER A 12 2.09 -3.69 -2.78
CA SER A 12 2.93 -4.51 -1.88
C SER A 12 2.12 -5.64 -1.22
N LYS A 13 0.91 -5.33 -0.76
CA LYS A 13 -0.02 -6.31 -0.18
C LYS A 13 -0.46 -7.37 -1.19
N TRP A 14 -0.79 -6.99 -2.43
CA TRP A 14 -1.12 -7.94 -3.50
C TRP A 14 0.08 -8.80 -3.89
N TYR A 15 1.28 -8.22 -3.94
CA TYR A 15 2.50 -8.95 -4.27
C TYR A 15 2.79 -10.01 -3.21
N LYS A 16 2.67 -9.67 -1.92
CA LYS A 16 2.75 -10.64 -0.84
C LYS A 16 1.66 -11.72 -0.92
N ALA A 17 0.41 -11.34 -1.12
CA ALA A 17 -0.69 -12.30 -1.22
C ALA A 17 -0.50 -13.28 -2.40
N ALA A 18 0.05 -12.81 -3.52
CA ALA A 18 0.38 -13.65 -4.66
C ALA A 18 1.55 -14.61 -4.38
N ALA A 19 2.54 -14.19 -3.58
CA ALA A 19 3.61 -15.07 -3.12
C ALA A 19 3.07 -16.16 -2.18
N ASP A 20 2.23 -15.76 -1.22
CA ASP A 20 1.58 -16.68 -0.27
C ASP A 20 0.73 -17.73 -1.02
N ALA A 21 -0.04 -17.31 -2.04
CA ALA A 21 -0.84 -18.21 -2.88
C ALA A 21 0.01 -19.20 -3.71
N GLN A 22 1.27 -18.88 -3.97
CA GLN A 22 2.23 -19.73 -4.67
C GLN A 22 3.13 -20.52 -3.71
N GLY A 23 2.93 -20.40 -2.39
CA GLY A 23 3.78 -21.04 -1.38
C GLY A 23 5.20 -20.49 -1.33
N VAL A 24 5.42 -19.27 -1.84
CA VAL A 24 6.71 -18.58 -1.80
C VAL A 24 6.78 -17.71 -0.55
N GLU A 25 7.79 -17.95 0.28
CA GLU A 25 8.01 -17.11 1.46
C GLU A 25 8.44 -15.70 1.04
N LEU A 26 7.60 -14.72 1.35
CA LEU A 26 7.88 -13.31 1.14
C LEU A 26 7.40 -12.50 2.34
N SER A 27 8.33 -11.81 3.00
CA SER A 27 8.01 -10.88 4.09
C SER A 27 7.33 -9.63 3.55
N LYS A 28 6.56 -8.95 4.40
CA LYS A 28 5.89 -7.70 4.05
C LYS A 28 6.91 -6.61 3.68
N GLU A 29 8.01 -6.52 4.42
CA GLU A 29 9.06 -5.52 4.22
C GLU A 29 9.74 -5.73 2.87
N ARG A 30 9.99 -6.99 2.48
CA ARG A 30 10.54 -7.32 1.16
C ARG A 30 9.55 -7.03 0.04
N ALA A 31 8.26 -7.28 0.25
CA ALA A 31 7.22 -6.93 -0.72
C ALA A 31 7.11 -5.40 -0.89
N GLU A 32 7.21 -4.64 0.19
CA GLU A 32 7.25 -3.18 0.15
C GLU A 32 8.52 -2.68 -0.57
N GLU A 33 9.69 -3.20 -0.22
CA GLU A 33 10.95 -2.82 -0.86
C GLU A 33 10.92 -3.09 -2.38
N ALA A 34 10.30 -4.19 -2.82
CA ALA A 34 10.13 -4.49 -4.25
C ALA A 34 9.30 -3.43 -5.00
N VAL A 35 8.31 -2.81 -4.33
CA VAL A 35 7.46 -1.77 -4.93
C VAL A 35 8.07 -0.37 -4.78
N TYR A 36 8.75 -0.10 -3.67
CA TYR A 36 9.29 1.21 -3.33
C TYR A 36 10.73 1.43 -3.81
N GLY A 37 11.46 0.35 -4.14
CA GLY A 37 12.86 0.39 -4.58
C GLY A 37 13.89 0.65 -3.47
N MET A 38 13.43 0.77 -2.22
CA MET A 38 14.20 0.98 -0.99
C MET A 38 13.33 0.60 0.21
N SER A 39 13.86 0.65 1.43
CA SER A 39 13.04 0.38 2.60
C SER A 39 11.90 1.40 2.72
N TYR A 40 10.71 0.96 3.15
CA TYR A 40 9.57 1.85 3.32
C TYR A 40 9.86 3.01 4.29
N GLY A 41 10.65 2.74 5.34
CA GLY A 41 11.08 3.74 6.31
C GLY A 41 11.94 4.86 5.69
N GLU A 42 12.91 4.50 4.85
CA GLU A 42 13.74 5.47 4.12
C GLU A 42 12.90 6.27 3.13
N TRP A 43 12.06 5.59 2.35
CA TRP A 43 11.19 6.26 1.39
C TRP A 43 10.25 7.26 2.07
N LYS A 44 9.64 6.86 3.20
CA LYS A 44 8.77 7.73 3.99
C LYS A 44 9.51 8.98 4.48
N LYS A 45 10.72 8.82 5.00
CA LYS A 45 11.54 9.93 5.50
C LYS A 45 11.94 10.91 4.39
N MET A 46 12.24 10.40 3.19
CA MET A 46 12.75 11.22 2.09
C MET A 46 11.64 11.87 1.24
N TYR A 47 10.50 11.20 1.08
CA TYR A 47 9.52 11.55 0.04
C TYR A 47 8.07 11.70 0.53
N GLN A 48 7.69 11.12 1.67
CA GLN A 48 6.30 11.19 2.11
C GLN A 48 6.00 12.55 2.74
N GLN A 49 4.98 13.22 2.21
CA GLN A 49 4.43 14.44 2.77
C GLN A 49 3.18 14.14 3.61
N GLU A 50 2.89 15.01 4.57
CA GLU A 50 1.64 14.95 5.32
C GLU A 50 0.45 15.23 4.38
N ALA A 51 -0.66 14.53 4.62
CA ALA A 51 -1.87 14.74 3.85
C ALA A 51 -2.54 16.05 4.26
N THR A 52 -3.02 16.82 3.29
CA THR A 52 -3.78 18.05 3.58
C THR A 52 -5.17 17.70 4.15
N PRO A 53 -5.85 18.62 4.84
CA PRO A 53 -7.22 18.41 5.32
C PRO A 53 -8.18 17.92 4.23
N GLU A 54 -8.10 18.50 3.03
CA GLU A 54 -8.95 18.12 1.89
C GLU A 54 -8.64 16.71 1.38
N GLN A 55 -7.37 16.32 1.43
CA GLN A 55 -6.96 14.95 1.09
C GLN A 55 -7.46 13.94 2.12
N LEU A 56 -7.46 14.29 3.41
CA LEU A 56 -8.02 13.45 4.47
C LEU A 56 -9.53 13.31 4.33
N GLU A 57 -10.25 14.40 4.09
CA GLU A 57 -11.70 14.36 3.87
C GLU A 57 -12.05 13.49 2.66
N LYS A 58 -11.37 13.68 1.53
CA LYS A 58 -11.61 12.87 0.33
C LYS A 58 -11.23 11.40 0.54
N PHE A 59 -10.23 11.12 1.36
CA PHE A 59 -9.91 9.74 1.74
C PHE A 59 -11.10 9.09 2.45
N GLU A 60 -11.71 9.77 3.41
CA GLU A 60 -12.90 9.30 4.13
C GLU A 60 -14.09 9.07 3.20
N GLN A 61 -14.41 10.04 2.33
CA GLN A 61 -15.51 9.93 1.37
C GLN A 61 -15.33 8.76 0.39
N THR A 62 -14.08 8.44 0.03
CA THR A 62 -13.77 7.39 -0.95
C THR A 62 -13.46 6.03 -0.33
N LYS A 63 -13.48 5.89 1.00
CA LYS A 63 -13.24 4.60 1.70
C LYS A 63 -13.99 3.40 1.10
N PRO A 64 -15.28 3.50 0.73
CA PRO A 64 -16.01 2.37 0.12
C PRO A 64 -15.41 1.88 -1.21
N LEU A 65 -14.64 2.72 -1.90
CA LEU A 65 -13.99 2.44 -3.18
C LEU A 65 -12.57 1.90 -3.03
N HIS A 66 -12.04 1.81 -1.80
CA HIS A 66 -10.68 1.33 -1.57
C HIS A 66 -10.59 -0.17 -1.87
N ALA A 67 -9.45 -0.57 -2.44
CA ALA A 67 -9.18 -1.93 -2.86
C ALA A 67 -9.31 -2.90 -1.69
N LYS A 68 -10.09 -3.96 -1.89
CA LYS A 68 -10.21 -5.08 -0.95
C LYS A 68 -9.13 -6.11 -1.28
N ILE A 69 -8.26 -6.37 -0.32
CA ILE A 69 -7.13 -7.30 -0.50
C ILE A 69 -7.40 -8.52 0.38
N SER A 70 -7.50 -9.69 -0.24
CA SER A 70 -7.71 -10.97 0.46
C SER A 70 -6.61 -11.21 1.49
N GLY A 71 -6.98 -11.54 2.72
CA GLY A 71 -6.04 -11.79 3.82
C GLY A 71 -5.47 -10.54 4.50
N HIS A 72 -5.83 -9.33 4.03
CA HIS A 72 -5.38 -8.07 4.61
C HIS A 72 -6.57 -7.10 4.76
N THR A 73 -7.38 -7.31 5.79
CA THR A 73 -8.37 -6.35 6.29
C THR A 73 -7.70 -5.30 7.17
#